data_AF-A0A7W4E7M3-F1
#
_entry.id   AF-A0A7W4E7M3-F1
#
_cell.length_a   1.000
_cell.length_b   1.000
_cell.length_c   1.000
_cell.angle_alpha   90.00
_cell.angle_beta   90.00
_cell.angle_gamma   90.00
#
_symmetry.space_group_name_H-M   'P 1'
#
loop_
_entity.id
_entity.type
_entity.pdbx_description
1 polymer ?
#
loop_
_entity_poly.entity_id
_entity_poly.type
_entity_poly.pdbx_seq_one_letter_code
_entity_poly.pdbx_strand_id
1 'polypeptide(L)'
;MVEINLLPDVKRDLLKAQQLRNIVTFVSIVIGGAMLAGVVLLFLTTKGQELLMSLKTSEISNKFADMQKIQDGETAATLRNQLNAIQKIRNASPDTSRLIGTILPAIQTTGENAVQFSALNYDPETRIVSIEGQTNNGFPALEAFIKTIKYSQIIYDGKDSQCKASEVEKDANICMIAEEGSVTRTESSLGTNDQGQSVLRFAINFKLNEAALKFSSKNFAVKTLGRKNVTDSTVQVPAGIFTQNSKKDSEKENK
;
A
#
# COMPACT_ATOMS: atom_id res chain seq x y z
N MET A 1 -19.53 -56.10 63.60
CA MET A 1 -20.50 -56.08 62.50
C MET A 1 -20.22 -54.80 61.72
N VAL A 2 -19.55 -54.89 60.57
CA VAL A 2 -19.16 -53.74 59.77
C VAL A 2 -19.98 -53.81 58.49
N GLU A 3 -20.93 -52.90 58.35
CA GLU A 3 -21.69 -52.75 57.11
C GLU A 3 -20.79 -52.10 56.08
N ILE A 4 -20.35 -52.90 55.10
CA ILE A 4 -19.67 -52.38 53.92
C ILE A 4 -20.77 -51.82 53.01
N ASN A 5 -20.92 -50.49 53.01
CA ASN A 5 -21.81 -49.79 52.09
C ASN A 5 -21.21 -49.82 50.68
N LEU A 6 -21.42 -50.95 49.99
CA LEU A 6 -21.09 -51.16 48.59
C LEU A 6 -22.11 -50.42 47.71
N LEU A 7 -21.98 -49.10 47.64
CA LEU A 7 -22.33 -48.43 46.39
C LEU A 7 -21.38 -49.00 45.33
N PRO A 8 -21.89 -49.66 44.27
CA PRO A 8 -21.02 -50.24 43.24
C PRO A 8 -20.10 -49.16 42.70
N ASP A 9 -18.77 -49.36 42.75
CA ASP A 9 -17.78 -48.35 42.36
C ASP A 9 -18.06 -47.76 40.97
N VAL A 10 -18.52 -48.60 40.06
CA VAL A 10 -18.99 -48.21 38.71
C VAL A 10 -20.07 -47.12 38.72
N LYS A 11 -20.99 -47.08 39.69
CA LYS A 11 -22.02 -46.04 39.79
C LYS A 11 -21.45 -44.73 40.37
N ARG A 12 -20.49 -44.81 41.28
CA ARG A 12 -19.80 -43.62 41.82
C ARG A 12 -18.91 -42.98 40.77
N ASP A 13 -18.22 -43.77 39.96
CA ASP A 13 -17.40 -43.25 38.87
C ASP A 13 -18.23 -42.70 37.72
N LEU A 14 -19.39 -43.30 37.41
CA LEU A 14 -20.34 -42.73 36.45
C LEU A 14 -20.90 -41.37 36.90
N LEU A 15 -21.24 -41.23 38.19
CA LEU A 15 -21.71 -39.96 38.75
C LEU A 15 -20.60 -38.89 38.75
N LYS A 16 -19.37 -39.26 39.12
CA LYS A 16 -18.21 -38.36 39.03
C LYS A 16 -17.92 -37.95 37.59
N ALA A 17 -18.01 -38.88 36.63
CA ALA A 17 -17.81 -38.58 35.21
C ALA A 17 -18.89 -37.65 34.64
N GLN A 18 -20.15 -37.83 35.05
CA GLN A 18 -21.24 -36.92 34.66
C GLN A 18 -21.07 -35.52 35.27
N GLN A 19 -20.66 -35.43 36.53
CA GLN A 19 -20.40 -34.14 37.19
C GLN A 19 -19.19 -33.43 36.57
N LEU A 20 -18.10 -34.16 36.27
CA LEU A 20 -16.96 -33.60 35.54
C LEU A 20 -17.38 -33.06 34.17
N ARG A 21 -18.18 -33.81 33.41
CA ARG A 21 -18.65 -33.39 32.09
C ARG A 21 -19.46 -32.10 32.16
N ASN A 22 -20.39 -31.98 33.11
CA ASN A 22 -21.18 -30.76 33.27
C ASN A 22 -20.32 -29.56 33.72
N ILE A 23 -19.34 -29.77 34.60
CA ILE A 23 -18.43 -28.71 35.04
C ILE A 23 -17.58 -28.20 33.87
N VAL A 24 -16.99 -29.11 33.08
CA VAL A 24 -16.18 -28.72 31.91
C VAL A 24 -17.01 -27.96 30.88
N THR A 25 -18.24 -28.39 30.65
CA THR A 25 -19.16 -27.72 29.71
C THR A 25 -19.58 -26.34 30.21
N PHE A 26 -19.80 -26.18 31.52
CA PHE A 26 -20.13 -24.88 32.11
C PHE A 26 -18.95 -23.90 32.02
N VAL A 27 -17.74 -24.37 32.35
CA VAL A 27 -16.52 -23.56 32.29
C VAL A 27 -16.23 -23.10 30.86
N SER A 28 -16.45 -23.95 29.85
CA SER A 28 -16.24 -23.55 28.45
C SER A 28 -17.21 -22.47 27.97
N ILE A 29 -18.48 -22.54 28.39
CA ILE A 29 -19.49 -21.53 28.05
C ILE A 29 -19.17 -20.19 28.70
N VAL A 30 -18.75 -20.18 29.96
CA VAL A 30 -18.39 -18.96 30.69
C VAL A 30 -17.16 -18.29 30.06
N ILE A 31 -16.11 -19.06 29.77
CA ILE A 31 -14.90 -18.54 29.12
C ILE A 31 -15.22 -18.04 27.70
N GLY A 32 -16.03 -18.79 26.94
CA GLY A 32 -16.48 -18.37 25.61
C GLY A 32 -17.27 -17.06 25.65
N GLY A 33 -18.17 -16.90 26.62
CA GLY A 33 -18.93 -15.67 26.83
C GLY A 33 -18.04 -14.47 27.19
N ALA A 34 -17.04 -14.67 28.05
CA ALA A 34 -16.09 -13.61 28.42
C ALA A 34 -15.25 -13.14 27.23
N MET A 35 -14.81 -14.06 26.35
CA MET A 35 -14.08 -13.68 25.14
C MET A 35 -14.96 -12.90 24.16
N LEU A 36 -16.21 -13.32 23.94
CA LEU A 36 -17.15 -12.59 23.08
C LEU A 36 -17.44 -11.19 23.62
N ALA A 37 -17.64 -11.05 24.94
CA ALA A 37 -17.81 -9.75 25.58
C ALA A 37 -16.58 -8.86 25.38
N GLY A 38 -15.36 -9.41 25.50
CA GLY A 38 -14.12 -8.70 25.23
C GLY A 38 -14.02 -8.18 23.79
N VAL A 39 -14.40 -9.01 22.81
CA VAL A 39 -14.40 -8.61 21.38
C VAL A 39 -15.40 -7.49 21.12
N VAL A 40 -16.60 -7.56 21.70
CA VAL A 40 -17.62 -6.50 21.57
C VAL A 40 -17.13 -5.19 22.18
N LEU A 41 -16.46 -5.25 23.33
CA LEU A 41 -15.93 -4.06 24.01
C LEU A 41 -14.82 -3.39 23.18
N LEU A 42 -13.92 -4.17 22.57
CA LEU A 42 -12.89 -3.66 21.65
C LEU A 42 -13.50 -3.10 20.34
N PHE A 43 -14.58 -3.70 19.85
CA PHE A 43 -15.29 -3.19 18.68
C PHE A 43 -15.96 -1.83 18.97
N LEU A 44 -16.57 -1.67 20.16
CA LEU A 44 -17.19 -0.42 20.59
C LEU A 44 -16.16 0.72 20.75
N THR A 45 -14.96 0.44 21.26
CA THR A 45 -13.93 1.48 21.44
C THR A 45 -13.31 1.90 20.10
N THR A 46 -13.00 0.96 19.21
CA THR A 46 -12.38 1.25 17.91
C THR A 46 -13.35 1.96 16.95
N LYS A 47 -14.62 1.53 16.89
CA LYS A 47 -15.65 2.17 16.05
C LYS A 47 -16.26 3.42 16.67
N GLY A 48 -16.38 3.45 18.00
CA GLY A 48 -16.81 4.65 18.73
C GLY A 48 -15.85 5.82 18.54
N GLN A 49 -14.53 5.55 18.46
CA GLN A 49 -13.53 6.57 18.16
C GLN A 49 -13.64 7.13 16.75
N GLU A 50 -13.87 6.31 15.71
CA GLU A 50 -14.07 6.79 14.33
C GLU A 50 -15.28 7.73 14.22
N LEU A 51 -16.38 7.40 14.90
CA LEU A 51 -17.60 8.21 14.88
C LEU A 51 -17.44 9.51 15.68
N LEU A 52 -16.82 9.46 16.87
CA LEU A 52 -16.46 10.66 17.63
C LEU A 52 -15.44 11.53 16.89
N MET A 53 -14.49 10.93 16.19
CA MET A 53 -13.47 11.66 15.44
C MET A 53 -14.06 12.31 14.19
N SER A 54 -15.03 11.69 13.51
CA SER A 54 -15.75 12.32 12.39
C SER A 54 -16.65 13.47 12.85
N LEU A 55 -17.33 13.33 14.00
CA LEU A 55 -18.10 14.42 14.62
C LEU A 55 -17.20 15.59 15.04
N LYS A 56 -16.06 15.31 15.69
CA LYS A 56 -15.07 16.34 16.05
C LYS A 56 -14.45 17.00 14.82
N THR A 57 -14.19 16.25 13.75
CA THR A 57 -13.68 16.80 12.49
C THR A 57 -14.71 17.72 11.83
N SER A 58 -15.99 17.34 11.86
CA SER A 58 -17.10 18.17 11.38
C SER A 58 -17.27 19.44 12.23
N GLU A 59 -17.21 19.34 13.55
CA GLU A 59 -17.28 20.49 14.45
C GLU A 59 -16.09 21.45 14.26
N ILE A 60 -14.88 20.93 14.08
CA ILE A 60 -13.69 21.73 13.75
C ILE A 60 -13.89 22.43 12.40
N SER A 61 -14.38 21.72 11.38
CA SER A 61 -14.64 22.32 10.07
C SER A 61 -15.72 23.40 10.12
N ASN A 62 -16.78 23.19 10.91
CA ASN A 62 -17.88 24.15 11.08
C ASN A 62 -17.42 25.39 11.86
N LYS A 63 -16.73 25.21 12.99
CA LYS A 63 -16.13 26.33 13.74
C LYS A 63 -15.11 27.08 12.89
N PHE A 64 -14.34 26.39 12.05
CA PHE A 64 -13.41 27.01 11.10
C PHE A 64 -14.15 27.83 10.03
N ALA A 65 -15.26 27.32 9.49
CA ALA A 65 -16.09 28.03 8.52
C ALA A 65 -16.80 29.24 9.14
N ASP A 66 -17.26 29.13 10.39
CA ASP A 66 -17.91 30.23 11.11
C ASP A 66 -16.91 31.32 11.51
N MET A 67 -15.69 30.93 11.91
CA MET A 67 -14.58 31.87 12.15
C MET A 67 -14.14 32.62 10.88
N GLN A 68 -14.26 32.02 9.69
CA GLN A 68 -14.02 32.73 8.43
C GLN A 68 -15.10 33.76 8.08
N LYS A 69 -16.32 33.63 8.63
CA LYS A 69 -17.47 34.50 8.34
C LYS A 69 -17.59 35.69 9.29
N ILE A 70 -16.89 35.71 10.43
CA ILE A 70 -16.89 36.85 11.35
C ILE A 70 -16.14 38.00 10.67
N GLN A 71 -16.88 39.02 10.26
CA GLN A 71 -16.40 40.14 9.45
C GLN A 71 -15.77 41.27 10.27
N ASP A 72 -16.00 41.33 11.59
CA ASP A 72 -15.67 42.53 12.37
C ASP A 72 -14.66 42.29 13.49
N GLY A 73 -13.49 42.90 13.33
CA GLY A 73 -12.41 42.99 14.30
C GLY A 73 -11.03 42.76 13.68
N GLU A 74 -10.07 43.62 14.00
CA GLU A 74 -8.65 43.49 13.61
C GLU A 74 -8.07 42.09 13.96
N THR A 75 -8.55 41.51 15.06
CA THR A 75 -8.26 40.13 15.50
C THR A 75 -8.84 39.06 14.58
N ALA A 76 -10.04 39.26 14.01
CA ALA A 76 -10.65 38.33 13.04
C ALA A 76 -9.92 38.39 11.68
N ALA A 77 -9.52 39.58 11.25
CA ALA A 77 -8.74 39.78 10.04
C ALA A 77 -7.33 39.15 10.14
N THR A 78 -6.65 39.33 11.27
CA THR A 78 -5.35 38.71 11.53
C THR A 78 -5.46 37.19 11.64
N LEU A 79 -6.48 36.66 12.32
CA LEU A 79 -6.71 35.22 12.39
C LEU A 79 -7.02 34.62 11.01
N ARG A 80 -7.84 35.27 10.19
CA ARG A 80 -8.09 34.86 8.80
C ARG A 80 -6.80 34.86 7.98
N ASN A 81 -5.94 35.86 8.15
CA ASN A 81 -4.64 35.90 7.50
C ASN A 81 -3.72 34.76 7.95
N GLN A 82 -3.68 34.46 9.25
CA GLN A 82 -2.92 33.33 9.79
C GLN A 82 -3.47 31.98 9.29
N LEU A 83 -4.78 31.81 9.27
CA LEU A 83 -5.47 30.62 8.74
C LEU A 83 -5.19 30.42 7.25
N ASN A 84 -5.21 31.50 6.46
CA ASN A 84 -4.86 31.46 5.05
C ASN A 84 -3.37 31.15 4.85
N ALA A 85 -2.49 31.68 5.68
CA ALA A 85 -1.06 31.36 5.65
C ALA A 85 -0.81 29.88 5.99
N ILE A 86 -1.47 29.34 7.02
CA ILE A 86 -1.39 27.92 7.39
C ILE A 86 -1.91 27.02 6.26
N GLN A 87 -3.04 27.39 5.64
CA GLN A 87 -3.56 26.66 4.48
C GLN A 87 -2.59 26.69 3.30
N LYS A 88 -1.98 27.85 3.01
CA LYS A 88 -0.95 27.97 1.97
C LYS A 88 0.25 27.10 2.27
N ILE A 89 0.78 27.13 3.49
CA ILE A 89 1.91 26.29 3.92
C ILE A 89 1.53 24.82 3.76
N ARG A 90 0.39 24.39 4.29
CA ARG A 90 -0.06 22.99 4.21
C ARG A 90 -0.21 22.50 2.78
N ASN A 91 -0.78 23.32 1.89
CA ASN A 91 -0.97 22.96 0.48
C ASN A 91 0.36 22.94 -0.30
N ALA A 92 1.34 23.74 0.12
CA ALA A 92 2.68 23.78 -0.47
C ALA A 92 3.61 22.70 0.09
N SER A 93 3.38 22.21 1.32
CA SER A 93 4.20 21.19 1.95
C SER A 93 4.03 19.83 1.25
N PRO A 94 5.11 19.20 0.76
CA PRO A 94 5.04 17.86 0.19
C PRO A 94 4.79 16.81 1.27
N ASP A 95 3.88 15.87 1.01
CA ASP A 95 3.62 14.71 1.86
C ASP A 95 4.68 13.62 1.62
N THR A 96 5.86 13.81 2.21
CA THR A 96 7.02 12.91 2.08
C THR A 96 6.74 11.50 2.62
N SER A 97 5.75 11.33 3.50
CA SER A 97 5.33 10.02 4.01
C SER A 97 4.91 9.08 2.87
N ARG A 98 4.35 9.63 1.79
CA ARG A 98 3.97 8.85 0.60
C ARG A 98 5.16 8.26 -0.12
N LEU A 99 6.31 8.95 -0.13
CA LEU A 99 7.53 8.45 -0.75
C LEU A 99 7.92 7.11 -0.14
N ILE A 100 8.04 7.08 1.18
CA ILE A 100 8.50 5.91 1.91
C ILE A 100 7.39 4.86 2.02
N GLY A 101 6.14 5.27 2.26
CA GLY A 101 5.05 4.35 2.57
C GLY A 101 4.31 3.77 1.36
N THR A 102 4.33 4.44 0.20
CA THR A 102 3.50 4.04 -0.95
C THR A 102 4.28 3.95 -2.26
N ILE A 103 5.13 4.95 -2.57
CA ILE A 103 5.84 5.01 -3.84
C ILE A 103 6.98 4.00 -3.86
N LEU A 104 7.86 4.04 -2.85
CA LEU A 104 9.04 3.18 -2.79
C LEU A 104 8.70 1.68 -2.76
N PRO A 105 7.71 1.21 -1.95
CA PRO A 105 7.31 -0.19 -1.97
C PRO A 105 6.69 -0.61 -3.29
N ALA A 106 5.99 0.30 -3.98
CA ALA A 106 5.37 -0.02 -5.25
C ALA A 106 6.41 -0.20 -6.37
N ILE A 107 7.42 0.66 -6.44
CA ILE A 107 8.47 0.57 -7.47
C ILE A 107 9.53 -0.51 -7.18
N GLN A 108 9.52 -1.10 -5.98
CA GLN A 108 10.48 -2.14 -5.60
C GLN A 108 10.25 -3.41 -6.44
N THR A 109 11.26 -3.78 -7.23
CA THR A 109 11.24 -4.99 -8.04
C THR A 109 11.51 -6.23 -7.18
N THR A 110 10.90 -7.37 -7.56
CA THR A 110 11.00 -8.64 -6.83
C THR A 110 11.45 -9.79 -7.74
N GLY A 111 11.84 -10.93 -7.17
CA GLY A 111 12.28 -12.11 -7.91
C GLY A 111 13.68 -11.94 -8.50
N GLU A 112 13.88 -12.40 -9.75
CA GLU A 112 15.18 -12.34 -10.44
C GLU A 112 15.67 -10.91 -10.69
N ASN A 113 14.76 -9.93 -10.75
CA ASN A 113 15.09 -8.52 -10.94
C ASN A 113 15.09 -7.73 -9.62
N ALA A 114 15.25 -8.41 -8.49
CA ALA A 114 15.23 -7.76 -7.19
C ALA A 114 16.33 -6.70 -7.04
N VAL A 115 15.93 -5.55 -6.53
CA VAL A 115 16.79 -4.44 -6.17
C VAL A 115 16.71 -4.23 -4.66
N GLN A 116 17.86 -4.02 -4.05
CA GLN A 116 17.99 -3.62 -2.65
C GLN A 116 18.34 -2.13 -2.59
N PHE A 117 17.61 -1.35 -1.80
CA PHE A 117 17.90 0.06 -1.60
C PHE A 117 18.92 0.25 -0.49
N SER A 118 19.89 1.13 -0.72
CA SER A 118 20.94 1.50 0.23
C SER A 118 20.71 2.89 0.78
N ALA A 119 20.33 3.85 -0.07
CA ALA A 119 20.03 5.20 0.33
C ALA A 119 18.90 5.80 -0.52
N LEU A 120 18.14 6.69 0.10
CA LEU A 120 17.09 7.50 -0.53
C LEU A 120 17.30 8.95 -0.13
N ASN A 121 17.39 9.84 -1.11
CA ASN A 121 17.40 11.27 -0.89
C ASN A 121 16.27 11.93 -1.69
N TYR A 122 15.64 12.96 -1.12
CA TYR A 122 14.59 13.72 -1.76
C TYR A 122 14.85 15.21 -1.57
N ASP A 123 14.97 15.93 -2.69
CA ASP A 123 15.06 17.38 -2.70
C ASP A 123 13.66 17.99 -2.91
N PRO A 124 13.10 18.72 -1.92
CA PRO A 124 11.77 19.31 -2.02
C PRO A 124 11.69 20.50 -2.99
N GLU A 125 12.80 21.17 -3.30
CA GLU A 125 12.82 22.32 -4.21
C GLU A 125 12.74 21.85 -5.66
N THR A 126 13.58 20.88 -6.02
CA THR A 126 13.67 20.34 -7.39
C THR A 126 12.73 19.15 -7.64
N ARG A 127 12.19 18.54 -6.56
CA ARG A 127 11.41 17.28 -6.55
C ARG A 127 12.18 16.08 -7.08
N ILE A 128 13.51 16.13 -7.01
CA ILE A 128 14.36 15.04 -7.46
C ILE A 128 14.47 14.01 -6.34
N VAL A 129 14.22 12.76 -6.70
CA VAL A 129 14.49 11.59 -5.86
C VAL A 129 15.75 10.92 -6.37
N SER A 130 16.70 10.73 -5.46
CA SER A 130 17.91 9.96 -5.69
C SER A 130 17.82 8.64 -4.93
N ILE A 131 17.92 7.54 -5.65
CA ILE A 131 17.92 6.18 -5.10
C ILE A 131 19.29 5.56 -5.38
N GLU A 132 19.95 5.15 -4.32
CA GLU A 132 21.12 4.29 -4.39
C GLU A 132 20.71 2.87 -4.02
N GLY A 133 21.21 1.90 -4.77
CA GLY A 133 20.88 0.51 -4.52
C GLY A 133 21.85 -0.46 -5.16
N GLN A 134 21.60 -1.73 -4.89
CA GLN A 134 22.37 -2.84 -5.42
C GLN A 134 21.46 -3.95 -5.93
N THR A 135 21.95 -4.71 -6.90
CA THR A 135 21.26 -5.88 -7.44
C THR A 135 22.23 -7.01 -7.76
N ASN A 136 21.79 -8.24 -7.53
CA ASN A 136 22.57 -9.45 -7.77
C ASN A 136 22.53 -9.88 -9.25
N ASN A 137 21.47 -9.52 -9.97
CA ASN A 137 21.27 -9.91 -11.37
C ASN A 137 21.78 -8.85 -12.36
N GLY A 138 22.66 -7.95 -11.90
CA GLY A 138 23.38 -7.00 -12.73
C GLY A 138 22.50 -5.99 -13.50
N PHE A 139 22.91 -5.66 -14.71
CA PHE A 139 22.26 -4.66 -15.56
C PHE A 139 20.80 -4.99 -15.94
N PRO A 140 20.41 -6.26 -16.21
CA PRO A 140 19.01 -6.62 -16.48
C PRO A 140 18.04 -6.18 -15.38
N ALA A 141 18.40 -6.39 -14.11
CA ALA A 141 17.57 -5.97 -12.98
C ALA A 141 17.50 -4.45 -12.84
N LEU A 142 18.62 -3.76 -13.10
CA LEU A 142 18.66 -2.30 -13.13
C LEU A 142 17.76 -1.73 -14.22
N GLU A 143 17.78 -2.28 -15.43
CA GLU A 143 16.90 -1.84 -16.51
C GLU A 143 15.43 -2.11 -16.19
N ALA A 144 15.12 -3.27 -15.63
CA ALA A 144 13.77 -3.59 -15.17
C ALA A 144 13.30 -2.56 -14.14
N PHE A 145 14.16 -2.18 -13.19
CA PHE A 145 13.85 -1.17 -12.19
C PHE A 145 13.64 0.23 -12.80
N ILE A 146 14.52 0.67 -13.72
CA ILE A 146 14.35 1.94 -14.45
C ILE A 146 13.03 1.96 -15.21
N LYS A 147 12.68 0.86 -15.89
CA LYS A 147 11.40 0.74 -16.61
C LYS A 147 10.22 0.77 -15.63
N THR A 148 10.31 0.10 -14.49
CA THR A 148 9.28 0.18 -13.44
C THR A 148 9.06 1.62 -13.02
N ILE A 149 10.11 2.41 -12.74
CA ILE A 149 9.95 3.83 -12.38
C ILE A 149 9.29 4.63 -13.52
N LYS A 150 9.77 4.45 -14.77
CA LYS A 150 9.29 5.20 -15.95
C LYS A 150 7.82 4.96 -16.26
N TYR A 151 7.34 3.74 -16.04
CA TYR A 151 5.99 3.33 -16.45
C TYR A 151 5.03 3.09 -15.28
N SER A 152 5.47 3.32 -14.04
CA SER A 152 4.55 3.29 -12.91
C SER A 152 3.73 4.57 -12.87
N GLN A 153 2.44 4.42 -12.58
CA GLN A 153 1.45 5.48 -12.63
C GLN A 153 0.92 5.80 -11.23
N ILE A 154 0.61 7.07 -11.01
CA ILE A 154 -0.09 7.54 -9.80
C ILE A 154 -1.60 7.52 -10.02
N ILE A 155 -2.32 7.13 -8.99
CA ILE A 155 -3.78 7.14 -8.93
C ILE A 155 -4.19 7.92 -7.68
N TYR A 156 -5.09 8.90 -7.83
CA TYR A 156 -5.62 9.64 -6.69
C TYR A 156 -7.00 10.24 -6.97
N ASP A 157 -7.76 10.42 -5.89
CA ASP A 157 -9.06 11.07 -5.91
C ASP A 157 -8.91 12.58 -5.74
N GLY A 158 -9.38 13.32 -6.75
CA GLY A 158 -9.49 14.78 -6.75
C GLY A 158 -10.70 15.22 -7.56
N LYS A 159 -11.32 16.35 -7.17
CA LYS A 159 -12.53 16.87 -7.84
C LYS A 159 -12.35 17.03 -9.35
N ASP A 160 -11.14 17.38 -9.80
CA ASP A 160 -10.74 17.53 -11.21
C ASP A 160 -9.49 16.70 -11.56
N SER A 161 -9.26 15.58 -10.87
CA SER A 161 -8.10 14.73 -11.13
C SER A 161 -8.26 13.95 -12.44
N GLN A 162 -7.30 14.11 -13.35
CA GLN A 162 -7.10 13.25 -14.54
C GLN A 162 -6.43 11.90 -14.22
N CYS A 163 -6.07 11.69 -12.95
CA CYS A 163 -5.36 10.49 -12.48
C CYS A 163 -6.28 9.60 -11.64
N LYS A 164 -7.56 9.52 -12.02
CA LYS A 164 -8.50 8.56 -11.44
C LYS A 164 -8.22 7.17 -12.00
N ALA A 165 -8.54 6.13 -11.22
CA ALA A 165 -8.30 4.75 -11.63
C ALA A 165 -8.90 4.42 -13.02
N SER A 166 -10.10 4.91 -13.30
CA SER A 166 -10.80 4.70 -14.56
C SER A 166 -10.19 5.40 -15.78
N GLU A 167 -9.38 6.45 -15.58
CA GLU A 167 -8.69 7.17 -16.65
C GLU A 167 -7.32 6.56 -16.91
N VAL A 168 -6.60 6.21 -15.84
CA VAL A 168 -5.31 5.51 -15.86
C VAL A 168 -5.44 4.09 -16.47
N GLU A 169 -6.62 3.49 -16.44
CA GLU A 169 -6.92 2.25 -17.16
C GLU A 169 -7.09 2.41 -18.67
N LYS A 170 -7.55 3.59 -19.13
CA LYS A 170 -7.82 3.87 -20.54
C LYS A 170 -6.59 4.38 -21.27
N ASP A 171 -5.74 5.15 -20.59
CA ASP A 171 -4.50 5.66 -21.13
C ASP A 171 -3.32 5.25 -20.24
N ALA A 172 -2.43 4.44 -20.80
CA ALA A 172 -1.25 3.95 -20.11
C ALA A 172 -0.11 4.98 -20.06
N ASN A 173 -0.24 6.14 -20.72
CA ASN A 173 0.80 7.17 -20.81
C ASN A 173 0.55 8.38 -19.91
N ILE A 174 -0.61 8.46 -19.25
CA ILE A 174 -0.93 9.55 -18.33
C ILE A 174 -0.48 9.22 -16.90
N CYS A 175 -0.29 10.28 -16.10
CA CYS A 175 -0.09 10.19 -14.66
C CYS A 175 1.11 9.33 -14.25
N MET A 176 2.21 9.41 -14.99
CA MET A 176 3.47 8.76 -14.60
C MET A 176 4.00 9.32 -13.28
N ILE A 177 4.63 8.46 -12.47
CA ILE A 177 5.29 8.86 -11.21
C ILE A 177 6.47 9.78 -11.49
N ALA A 178 7.26 9.45 -12.50
CA ALA A 178 8.38 10.26 -12.94
C ALA A 178 7.94 11.20 -14.08
N GLU A 179 8.43 12.44 -14.07
CA GLU A 179 8.28 13.34 -15.22
C GLU A 179 8.97 12.72 -16.45
N GLU A 180 8.40 12.93 -17.65
CA GLU A 180 8.88 12.34 -18.89
C GLU A 180 10.36 12.69 -19.13
N GLY A 181 11.18 11.68 -19.43
CA GLY A 181 12.62 11.85 -19.66
C GLY A 181 13.46 12.15 -18.41
N SER A 182 12.88 12.26 -17.22
CA SER A 182 13.62 12.64 -16.01
C SER A 182 14.44 11.51 -15.36
N VAL A 183 14.13 10.25 -15.69
CA VAL A 183 14.79 9.09 -15.09
C VAL A 183 16.18 8.90 -15.70
N THR A 184 17.21 9.23 -14.94
CA THR A 184 18.62 9.18 -15.35
C THR A 184 19.42 8.27 -14.43
N ARG A 185 20.35 7.50 -15.02
CA ARG A 185 21.32 6.70 -14.29
C ARG A 185 22.57 7.55 -14.08
N THR A 186 22.90 7.86 -12.84
CA THR A 186 24.04 8.70 -12.48
C THR A 186 25.32 7.88 -12.47
N GLU A 187 25.30 6.73 -11.78
CA GLU A 187 26.47 5.87 -11.63
C GLU A 187 26.05 4.40 -11.65
N SER A 188 26.96 3.53 -12.12
CA SER A 188 26.83 2.08 -11.99
C SER A 188 28.22 1.44 -11.89
N SER A 189 28.45 0.64 -10.86
CA SER A 189 29.71 -0.04 -10.62
C SER A 189 29.50 -1.50 -10.19
N LEU A 190 30.39 -2.37 -10.65
CA LEU A 190 30.43 -3.75 -10.19
C LEU A 190 31.27 -3.82 -8.91
N GLY A 191 30.72 -4.47 -7.89
CA GLY A 191 31.40 -4.65 -6.61
C GLY A 191 31.02 -5.98 -5.99
N THR A 192 31.54 -6.21 -4.80
CA THR A 192 31.21 -7.39 -4.00
C THR A 192 30.39 -6.96 -2.79
N ASN A 193 29.33 -7.70 -2.46
CA ASN A 193 28.59 -7.49 -1.23
C ASN A 193 29.30 -8.15 -0.03
N ASP A 194 28.76 -7.95 1.17
CA ASP A 194 29.32 -8.50 2.42
C ASP A 194 29.32 -10.05 2.45
N GLN A 195 28.61 -10.69 1.51
CA GLN A 195 28.54 -12.15 1.35
C GLN A 195 29.48 -12.68 0.25
N GLY A 196 30.35 -11.84 -0.31
CA GLY A 196 31.28 -12.27 -1.36
C GLY A 196 30.65 -12.42 -2.75
N GLN A 197 29.39 -12.02 -2.95
CA GLN A 197 28.69 -12.12 -4.22
C GLN A 197 28.93 -10.88 -5.07
N SER A 198 29.09 -11.07 -6.38
CA SER A 198 29.16 -9.97 -7.34
C SER A 198 27.81 -9.26 -7.43
N VAL A 199 27.79 -7.96 -7.14
CA VAL A 199 26.60 -7.12 -7.17
C VAL A 199 26.87 -5.88 -8.02
N LEU A 200 25.85 -5.43 -8.74
CA LEU A 200 25.87 -4.14 -9.42
C LEU A 200 25.31 -3.10 -8.46
N ARG A 201 26.14 -2.13 -8.07
CA ARG A 201 25.73 -0.92 -7.34
C ARG A 201 25.36 0.15 -8.34
N PHE A 202 24.32 0.93 -8.05
CA PHE A 202 23.86 1.97 -8.95
C PHE A 202 23.23 3.13 -8.20
N ALA A 203 23.22 4.29 -8.86
CA ALA A 203 22.50 5.48 -8.44
C ALA A 203 21.57 5.94 -9.58
N ILE A 204 20.30 6.18 -9.25
CA ILE A 204 19.29 6.70 -10.18
C ILE A 204 18.70 7.97 -9.61
N ASN A 205 18.54 8.96 -10.49
CA ASN A 205 17.82 10.18 -10.23
C ASN A 205 16.56 10.25 -11.09
N PHE A 206 15.45 10.67 -10.51
CA PHE A 206 14.25 11.00 -11.28
C PHE A 206 13.48 12.14 -10.62
N LYS A 207 12.77 12.90 -11.43
CA LYS A 207 11.94 14.00 -10.94
C LYS A 207 10.51 13.52 -10.77
N LEU A 208 9.95 13.71 -9.58
CA LEU A 208 8.58 13.31 -9.29
C LEU A 208 7.55 14.22 -9.95
N ASN A 209 6.46 13.59 -10.38
CA ASN A 209 5.25 14.26 -10.75
C ASN A 209 4.74 15.13 -9.59
N GLU A 210 4.38 16.38 -9.89
CA GLU A 210 3.90 17.33 -8.90
C GLU A 210 2.70 16.84 -8.10
N ALA A 211 1.83 16.03 -8.70
CA ALA A 211 0.64 15.50 -8.04
C ALA A 211 0.94 14.38 -7.03
N ALA A 212 2.14 13.76 -7.10
CA ALA A 212 2.50 12.61 -6.27
C ALA A 212 2.55 12.96 -4.77
N LEU A 213 3.09 14.14 -4.43
CA LEU A 213 3.29 14.57 -3.05
C LEU A 213 2.35 15.69 -2.61
N LYS A 214 1.41 16.12 -3.46
CA LYS A 214 0.41 17.12 -3.08
C LYS A 214 -0.52 16.57 -2.01
N PHE A 215 -0.65 17.30 -0.91
CA PHE A 215 -1.57 16.95 0.19
C PHE A 215 -3.03 16.91 -0.24
N SER A 216 -3.40 17.66 -1.29
CA SER A 216 -4.75 17.67 -1.86
C SER A 216 -5.14 16.35 -2.54
N SER A 217 -4.17 15.54 -2.97
CA SER A 217 -4.42 14.25 -3.63
C SER A 217 -4.84 13.23 -2.57
N LYS A 218 -6.12 12.86 -2.51
CA LYS A 218 -6.64 11.89 -1.53
C LYS A 218 -6.59 10.47 -2.09
N ASN A 219 -6.60 9.47 -1.22
CA ASN A 219 -6.60 8.04 -1.60
C ASN A 219 -5.51 7.70 -2.64
N PHE A 220 -4.29 8.16 -2.35
CA PHE A 220 -3.16 7.99 -3.24
C PHE A 220 -2.75 6.52 -3.32
N ALA A 221 -2.61 6.03 -4.55
CA ALA A 221 -2.13 4.69 -4.85
C ALA A 221 -1.17 4.73 -6.04
N VAL A 222 -0.32 3.72 -6.14
CA VAL A 222 0.60 3.53 -7.26
C VAL A 222 0.24 2.25 -7.99
N LYS A 223 0.08 2.36 -9.30
CA LYS A 223 -0.07 1.22 -10.21
C LYS A 223 1.26 1.01 -10.93
N THR A 224 1.90 -0.12 -10.66
CA THR A 224 3.11 -0.50 -11.38
C THR A 224 2.79 -1.31 -12.62
N LEU A 225 3.81 -1.49 -13.47
CA LEU A 225 3.74 -2.47 -14.53
C LEU A 225 3.52 -3.86 -13.93
N GLY A 226 2.27 -4.36 -13.99
CA GLY A 226 2.05 -5.80 -13.96
C GLY A 226 2.90 -6.46 -15.06
N ARG A 227 3.31 -7.73 -14.88
CA ARG A 227 4.24 -8.46 -15.77
C ARG A 227 3.91 -8.24 -17.26
N LYS A 228 4.48 -7.20 -17.85
CA LYS A 228 4.36 -6.86 -19.27
C LYS A 228 5.73 -7.13 -19.86
N ASN A 229 5.78 -8.09 -20.78
CA ASN A 229 7.02 -8.41 -21.46
C ASN A 229 7.39 -7.22 -22.35
N VAL A 230 8.52 -6.59 -22.03
CA VAL A 230 9.04 -5.37 -22.66
C VAL A 230 10.40 -5.62 -23.31
N THR A 231 10.69 -6.86 -23.69
CA THR A 231 11.79 -7.15 -24.62
C THR A 231 11.46 -6.57 -25.98
N ASP A 232 12.46 -5.98 -26.63
CA ASP A 232 12.32 -5.27 -27.91
C ASP A 232 11.64 -6.13 -28.99
N SER A 233 11.92 -7.44 -28.96
CA SER A 233 11.30 -8.47 -29.80
C SER A 233 9.80 -8.65 -29.61
N THR A 234 9.23 -8.29 -28.45
CA THR A 234 7.79 -8.37 -28.18
C THR A 234 7.07 -7.06 -28.53
N VAL A 235 7.77 -5.93 -28.51
CA VAL A 235 7.21 -4.62 -28.86
C VAL A 235 7.19 -4.44 -30.38
N GLN A 236 8.20 -4.97 -31.09
CA GLN A 236 8.36 -4.81 -32.53
C GLN A 236 7.61 -5.84 -33.38
N VAL A 237 7.22 -6.98 -32.78
CA VAL A 237 6.47 -8.04 -33.46
C VAL A 237 4.99 -7.98 -33.03
N PRO A 238 4.05 -7.64 -33.93
CA PRO A 238 2.62 -7.70 -33.65
C PRO A 238 2.21 -9.10 -33.20
N ALA A 239 1.42 -9.18 -32.12
CA ALA A 239 1.05 -10.41 -31.42
C ALA A 239 0.26 -11.46 -32.26
N GLY A 240 -0.01 -11.19 -33.55
CA GLY A 240 -0.76 -12.07 -34.45
C GLY A 240 0.07 -12.82 -35.51
N ILE A 241 1.38 -12.60 -35.61
CA ILE A 241 2.18 -13.23 -36.69
C ILE A 241 2.52 -14.71 -36.39
N PHE A 242 2.59 -15.08 -35.10
CA PHE A 242 3.02 -16.42 -34.66
C PHE A 242 1.92 -17.27 -34.02
N THR A 243 0.67 -16.81 -34.02
CA THR A 243 -0.46 -17.67 -33.64
C THR A 243 -0.75 -18.63 -34.80
N GLN A 244 -0.13 -19.80 -34.78
CA GLN A 244 -0.59 -20.91 -35.62
C GLN A 244 -2.04 -21.24 -35.25
N ASN A 245 -2.95 -21.09 -36.21
CA ASN A 245 -4.32 -21.58 -36.11
C ASN A 245 -4.29 -23.11 -36.05
N SER A 246 -4.23 -23.70 -34.86
CA SER A 246 -4.46 -25.13 -34.64
C SER A 246 -5.97 -25.43 -34.73
N LYS A 247 -6.51 -25.34 -35.94
CA LYS A 247 -7.79 -25.97 -36.31
C LYS A 247 -7.64 -26.64 -37.67
N LYS A 248 -7.23 -27.91 -37.64
CA LYS A 248 -7.67 -29.02 -38.51
C LYS A 248 -6.78 -30.24 -38.24
N ASP A 249 -7.39 -31.25 -37.63
CA ASP A 249 -7.26 -32.68 -37.96
C ASP A 249 -7.61 -33.53 -36.74
N SER A 250 -8.91 -33.64 -36.47
CA SER A 250 -9.46 -34.65 -35.55
C SER A 250 -10.89 -34.98 -35.96
N GLU A 251 -11.12 -35.24 -37.25
CA GLU A 251 -12.39 -35.79 -37.70
C GLU A 251 -12.18 -36.59 -38.98
N LYS A 252 -11.78 -37.86 -38.81
CA LYS A 252 -12.15 -39.04 -39.62
C LYS A 252 -11.30 -40.24 -39.22
N GLU A 253 -11.82 -41.08 -38.35
CA GLU A 253 -11.88 -42.52 -38.62
C GLU A 253 -12.92 -43.18 -37.71
N ASN A 254 -14.09 -43.44 -38.31
CA ASN A 254 -15.02 -44.46 -37.87
C ASN A 254 -14.75 -45.69 -38.73
N LYS A 255 -14.12 -46.73 -38.18
CA LYS A 255 -14.48 -48.14 -38.44
C LYS A 255 -13.79 -49.09 -37.47
#